data_AF-A0A839Y102-F1
#
_entry.id   AF-A0A839Y102-F1
#
_cell.length_a   1.000
_cell.length_b   1.000
_cell.length_c   1.000
_cell.angle_alpha   90.00
_cell.angle_beta   90.00
_cell.angle_gamma   90.00
#
_symmetry.space_group_name_H-M   'P 1'
#
loop_
_entity.id
_entity.type
_entity.pdbx_description
1 polymer ?
#
loop_
_entity_poly.entity_id
_entity_poly.type
_entity_poly.pdbx_seq_one_letter_code
_entity_poly.pdbx_strand_id
1 'polypeptide(L)'
;MPGNPVMRARRERDACPPITPAEAEQWADRAVEDAFDLIVDVRELDPRETYGRLVLWGRQSPARLVTACYALAAMHDPDTPAADLQARLDATPRPAQETAA
;
A
#
# COMPACT_ATOMS: atom_id res chain seq x y z
N MET A 1 18.80 -19.92 -13.50
CA MET A 1 19.61 -20.28 -12.31
C MET A 1 19.09 -19.47 -11.13
N PRO A 2 18.33 -20.04 -10.18
CA PRO A 2 17.99 -19.31 -8.96
C PRO A 2 19.29 -19.05 -8.18
N GLY A 3 19.67 -17.78 -8.03
CA GLY A 3 20.86 -17.39 -7.29
C GLY A 3 20.74 -17.71 -5.80
N ASN A 4 21.88 -17.91 -5.13
CA ASN A 4 21.94 -18.15 -3.68
C ASN A 4 21.12 -17.07 -2.92
N PRO A 5 20.12 -17.47 -2.10
CA PRO A 5 19.20 -16.54 -1.42
C PRO A 5 19.92 -15.55 -0.50
N VAL A 6 21.01 -15.96 0.14
CA VAL A 6 21.82 -15.07 1.00
C VAL A 6 22.47 -13.95 0.18
N MET A 7 23.02 -14.30 -0.99
CA MET A 7 23.63 -13.33 -1.90
C MET A 7 22.59 -12.37 -2.50
N ARG A 8 21.37 -12.86 -2.75
CA ARG A 8 20.24 -12.03 -3.21
C ARG A 8 19.82 -11.04 -2.13
N ALA A 9 19.59 -11.50 -0.91
CA ALA A 9 19.17 -10.65 0.21
C ALA A 9 20.21 -9.55 0.52
N ARG A 10 21.51 -9.88 0.42
CA ARG A 10 22.58 -8.88 0.56
C ARG A 10 22.51 -7.80 -0.52
N ARG A 11 22.37 -8.19 -1.79
CA ARG A 11 22.24 -7.22 -2.90
C ARG A 11 21.00 -6.33 -2.76
N GLU A 12 19.89 -6.89 -2.32
CA GLU A 12 18.65 -6.13 -2.10
C GLU A 12 18.82 -5.12 -0.95
N ARG A 13 19.50 -5.50 0.14
CA ARG A 13 19.86 -4.57 1.22
C ARG A 13 20.83 -3.48 0.77
N ASP A 14 21.89 -3.85 0.06
CA ASP A 14 22.92 -2.91 -0.41
C ASP A 14 22.37 -1.93 -1.47
N ALA A 15 21.24 -2.27 -2.13
CA ALA A 15 20.54 -1.39 -3.07
C ALA A 15 19.63 -0.36 -2.37
N CYS A 16 19.33 -0.54 -1.08
CA CYS A 16 18.57 0.43 -0.32
C CYS A 16 19.45 1.68 -0.07
N PRO A 17 19.00 2.89 -0.45
CA PRO A 17 19.74 4.10 -0.13
C PRO A 17 19.91 4.24 1.38
N PRO A 18 21.01 4.83 1.87
CA PRO A 18 21.16 5.09 3.30
C PRO A 18 20.05 6.03 3.76
N ILE A 19 19.32 5.62 4.81
CA ILE A 19 18.27 6.42 5.45
C ILE A 19 18.79 6.84 6.82
N THR A 20 18.78 8.14 7.10
CA THR A 20 19.15 8.66 8.41
C THR A 20 18.02 8.42 9.43
N PRO A 21 18.32 8.40 10.74
CA PRO A 21 17.29 8.24 11.76
C PRO A 21 16.17 9.29 11.68
N ALA A 22 16.52 10.54 11.36
CA ALA A 22 15.55 11.63 11.21
C ALA A 22 14.61 11.42 10.01
N GLU A 23 15.15 10.94 8.87
CA GLU A 23 14.32 10.58 7.73
C GLU A 23 13.42 9.38 8.05
N ALA A 24 13.92 8.39 8.79
CA ALA A 24 13.14 7.22 9.18
C ALA A 24 11.95 7.62 10.08
N GLU A 25 12.15 8.52 11.05
CA GLU A 25 11.09 9.05 11.91
C GLU A 25 10.05 9.84 11.09
N GLN A 26 10.51 10.75 10.22
CA GLN A 26 9.63 11.50 9.34
C GLN A 26 8.77 10.59 8.45
N TRP A 27 9.35 9.53 7.89
CA TRP A 27 8.62 8.59 7.06
C TRP A 27 7.67 7.71 7.87
N ALA A 28 8.02 7.36 9.11
CA ALA A 28 7.15 6.59 9.99
C ALA A 28 5.85 7.35 10.32
N ASP A 29 5.97 8.63 10.66
CA ASP A 29 4.82 9.49 10.95
C ASP A 29 3.90 9.63 9.73
N ARG A 30 4.49 9.91 8.56
CA ARG A 30 3.73 10.03 7.30
C ARG A 30 3.13 8.72 6.81
N ALA A 31 3.76 7.58 7.08
CA ALA A 31 3.34 6.30 6.51
C ALA A 31 1.90 5.94 6.90
N VAL A 32 1.50 6.25 8.13
CA VAL A 32 0.15 6.01 8.64
C VAL A 32 -0.87 6.91 7.95
N GLU A 33 -0.56 8.20 7.80
CA GLU A 33 -1.41 9.16 7.08
C GLU A 33 -1.58 8.77 5.61
N ASP A 34 -0.49 8.48 4.92
CA ASP A 34 -0.50 8.05 3.51
C ASP A 34 -1.28 6.75 3.30
N ALA A 35 -1.22 5.82 4.26
CA ALA A 35 -1.99 4.58 4.23
C ALA A 35 -3.49 4.85 4.39
N PHE A 36 -3.89 5.72 5.32
CA PHE A 36 -5.30 6.12 5.47
C PHE A 36 -5.82 6.84 4.23
N ASP A 37 -5.05 7.79 3.69
CA ASP A 37 -5.39 8.48 2.45
C ASP A 37 -5.58 7.49 1.30
N LEU A 38 -4.70 6.48 1.17
CA LEU A 38 -4.85 5.48 0.13
C LEU A 38 -6.10 4.60 0.33
N ILE A 39 -6.46 4.27 1.58
CA ILE A 39 -7.71 3.54 1.88
C ILE A 39 -8.92 4.36 1.44
N VAL A 40 -8.93 5.67 1.71
CA VAL A 40 -9.99 6.59 1.29
C VAL A 40 -10.02 6.69 -0.25
N ASP A 41 -8.86 6.90 -0.88
CA ASP A 41 -8.73 6.99 -2.33
C ASP A 41 -9.27 5.75 -3.04
N VAL A 42 -8.95 4.55 -2.55
CA VAL A 42 -9.45 3.28 -3.11
C VAL A 42 -10.97 3.18 -3.02
N ARG A 43 -11.59 3.79 -1.99
CA ARG A 43 -13.05 3.77 -1.80
C ARG A 43 -13.78 4.83 -2.60
N GLU A 44 -13.17 6.00 -2.80
CA GLU A 44 -13.84 7.19 -3.29
C GLU A 44 -13.45 7.59 -4.71
N LEU A 45 -12.24 7.22 -5.18
CA LEU A 45 -11.76 7.59 -6.50
C LEU A 45 -11.99 6.51 -7.55
N ASP A 46 -11.97 6.93 -8.82
CA ASP A 46 -11.95 6.00 -9.94
C ASP A 46 -10.67 5.13 -9.88
N PRO A 47 -10.76 3.81 -10.13
CA PRO A 47 -9.60 2.91 -10.06
C PRO A 47 -8.40 3.35 -10.92
N ARG A 48 -8.66 4.00 -12.07
CA ARG A 48 -7.59 4.52 -12.94
C ARG A 48 -6.91 5.74 -12.33
N GLU A 49 -7.64 6.56 -11.59
CA GLU A 49 -7.08 7.69 -10.85
C GLU A 49 -6.20 7.20 -9.70
N THR A 50 -6.68 6.25 -8.89
CA THR A 50 -5.90 5.63 -7.81
C THR A 50 -4.62 4.98 -8.35
N TYR A 51 -4.73 4.25 -9.46
CA TYR A 51 -3.56 3.69 -10.14
C TYR A 51 -2.57 4.77 -10.60
N GLY A 52 -3.08 5.84 -11.23
CA GLY A 52 -2.26 6.97 -11.65
C GLY A 52 -1.53 7.64 -10.50
N ARG A 53 -2.20 7.82 -9.36
CA ARG A 53 -1.62 8.38 -8.13
C ARG A 53 -0.47 7.53 -7.60
N LEU A 54 -0.63 6.21 -7.54
CA LEU A 54 0.42 5.29 -7.11
C LEU A 54 1.64 5.30 -8.05
N VAL A 55 1.41 5.38 -9.37
CA VAL A 55 2.49 5.54 -10.35
C VAL A 55 3.25 6.86 -10.13
N LEU A 56 2.54 7.95 -9.84
CA LEU A 56 3.17 9.24 -9.54
C LEU A 56 3.97 9.19 -8.25
N TRP A 57 3.44 8.58 -7.18
CA TRP A 57 4.17 8.39 -5.93
C TRP A 57 5.46 7.61 -6.15
N GLY A 58 5.41 6.47 -6.84
CA GLY A 58 6.59 5.66 -7.13
C GLY A 58 7.66 6.39 -7.96
N ARG A 59 7.28 7.38 -8.79
CA ARG A 59 8.23 8.20 -9.57
C ARG A 59 8.80 9.37 -8.80
N GLN A 60 7.99 10.02 -7.95
CA GLN A 60 8.38 11.24 -7.23
C GLN A 60 9.07 10.92 -5.90
N SER A 61 8.56 9.92 -5.17
CA SER A 61 9.09 9.48 -3.90
C SER A 61 8.84 7.98 -3.70
N PRO A 62 9.78 7.12 -4.15
CA PRO A 62 9.70 5.68 -3.93
C PRO A 62 9.56 5.32 -2.45
N ALA A 63 10.22 6.07 -1.56
CA ALA A 63 10.16 5.86 -0.11
C ALA A 63 8.72 5.97 0.41
N ARG A 64 7.98 7.01 -0.01
CA ARG A 64 6.57 7.22 0.34
C ARG A 64 5.70 6.00 0.01
N LEU A 65 5.84 5.50 -1.23
CA LEU A 65 5.06 4.34 -1.69
C LEU A 65 5.39 3.09 -0.86
N VAL A 66 6.67 2.85 -0.58
CA VAL A 66 7.11 1.68 0.18
C VAL A 66 6.62 1.75 1.63
N THR A 67 6.76 2.90 2.29
CA THR A 67 6.35 3.04 3.70
C THR A 67 4.84 2.98 3.88
N ALA A 68 4.06 3.54 2.95
CA ALA A 68 2.60 3.37 2.93
C ALA A 68 2.21 1.88 2.81
N CYS A 69 2.89 1.09 1.96
CA CYS A 69 2.66 -0.35 1.86
C CYS A 69 2.97 -1.09 3.18
N TYR A 70 4.06 -0.73 3.86
CA TYR A 70 4.38 -1.32 5.17
C TYR A 70 3.34 -0.94 6.24
N ALA A 71 2.89 0.31 6.27
CA ALA A 71 1.84 0.76 7.18
C ALA A 71 0.53 0.00 6.94
N LEU A 72 0.11 -0.15 5.68
CA LEU A 72 -1.08 -0.94 5.33
C LEU A 72 -0.95 -2.40 5.77
N ALA A 73 0.22 -3.01 5.58
CA ALA A 73 0.47 -4.37 6.04
C ALA A 73 0.42 -4.49 7.57
N ALA A 74 0.92 -3.49 8.29
CA ALA A 74 0.88 -3.44 9.75
C ALA A 74 -0.54 -3.16 10.31
N MET A 75 -1.37 -2.44 9.55
CA MET A 75 -2.79 -2.21 9.89
C MET A 75 -3.66 -3.46 9.63
N HIS A 76 -3.20 -4.38 8.80
CA HIS A 76 -3.92 -5.60 8.48
C HIS A 76 -3.64 -6.68 9.53
N ASP A 77 -4.71 -7.31 10.03
CA ASP A 77 -4.59 -8.50 10.86
C ASP A 77 -4.22 -9.71 9.99
N PRO A 78 -3.01 -10.29 10.13
CA PRO A 78 -2.55 -11.39 9.30
C PRO A 78 -3.37 -12.68 9.47
N ASP A 79 -4.11 -12.80 10.57
CA ASP A 79 -4.95 -13.96 10.86
C ASP A 79 -6.33 -13.86 10.21
N THR A 80 -6.68 -12.73 9.58
CA THR A 80 -7.91 -12.59 8.81
C THR A 80 -7.70 -13.17 7.40
N PRO A 81 -8.33 -14.32 7.05
CA PRO A 81 -8.19 -14.90 5.72
C PRO A 81 -8.71 -13.93 4.66
N ALA A 82 -8.00 -13.81 3.53
CA ALA A 82 -8.48 -13.01 2.39
C ALA A 82 -9.89 -13.42 1.91
N ALA A 83 -10.27 -14.69 2.12
CA ALA A 83 -11.61 -15.21 1.86
C ALA A 83 -12.69 -14.59 2.77
N ASP A 84 -12.38 -14.31 4.04
CA ASP A 84 -13.33 -13.68 4.97
C ASP A 84 -13.52 -12.21 4.63
N LEU A 85 -12.45 -11.52 4.19
CA LEU A 85 -12.56 -10.16 3.67
C LEU A 85 -13.43 -10.12 2.40
N GLN A 86 -13.21 -11.05 1.47
CA GLN A 86 -14.02 -11.16 0.26
C GLN A 86 -15.49 -11.46 0.58
N ALA A 87 -15.76 -12.40 1.49
CA ALA A 87 -17.12 -12.71 1.93
C ALA A 87 -17.83 -11.51 2.57
N ARG A 88 -17.11 -10.68 3.34
CA ARG A 88 -17.66 -9.44 3.91
C ARG A 88 -17.94 -8.38 2.86
N LEU A 89 -17.08 -8.25 1.85
CA LEU A 89 -17.32 -7.37 0.71
C LEU A 89 -18.54 -7.81 -0.09
N ASP A 90 -18.68 -9.11 -0.35
CA ASP A 90 -19.82 -9.69 -1.07
C ASP A 90 -21.13 -9.59 -0.29
N ALA A 91 -21.06 -9.61 1.05
CA ALA A 91 -22.22 -9.47 1.94
C ALA A 91 -22.66 -8.00 2.13
N THR A 92 -21.87 -7.02 1.70
CA THR A 92 -22.23 -5.60 1.79
C THR A 92 -23.21 -5.26 0.66
N PRO A 93 -24.48 -4.89 0.95
CA PRO A 93 -25.45 -4.61 -0.10
C PRO A 93 -24.96 -3.44 -0.96
N ARG A 94 -24.83 -3.68 -2.27
CA ARG A 94 -24.50 -2.60 -3.22
C ARG A 94 -25.57 -1.52 -3.12
N PRO A 95 -25.19 -0.23 -3.06
CA PRO A 95 -26.16 0.83 -3.21
C PRO A 95 -26.93 0.59 -4.51
N ALA A 96 -28.26 0.66 -4.44
CA ALA A 96 -29.12 0.51 -5.59
C ALA A 96 -28.61 1.49 -6.66
N GLN A 97 -28.18 0.96 -7.80
CA GLN A 97 -27.85 1.80 -8.93
C GLN A 97 -29.11 2.60 -9.25
N GLU A 98 -29.09 3.91 -9.02
CA GLU A 98 -30.16 4.80 -9.43
C GLU A 98 -30.34 4.61 -10.92
N THR A 99 -31.42 3.92 -11.29
CA THR A 99 -31.87 3.78 -12.66
C THR A 99 -32.21 5.19 -13.14
N ALA A 100 -31.25 5.85 -13.80
CA ALA A 100 -31.47 7.13 -14.45
C ALA A 100 -32.58 6.94 -15.50
N ALA A 101 -33.72 7.59 -15.24
CA ALA A 101 -34.84 7.74 -16.16
C ALA A 101 -34.63 8.95 -17.08
#